data_AF-A0A7X6TN53-F1
#
_entry.id   AF-A0A7X6TN53-F1
#
_cell.length_a   1.000
_cell.length_b   1.000
_cell.length_c   1.000
_cell.angle_alpha   90.00
_cell.angle_beta   90.00
_cell.angle_gamma   90.00
#
_symmetry.space_group_name_H-M   'P 1'
#
loop_
_entity.id
_entity.type
_entity.pdbx_description
1 polymer ?
#
loop_
_entity_poly.entity_id
_entity_poly.type
_entity_poly.pdbx_seq_one_letter_code
_entity_poly.pdbx_strand_id
1 'polypeptide(L)'
;MLVKTRRIITCIASILLIFTMSVSVFALENEIDLDRIGSLSITLNSRANNEVIKAAKFTVYKVADAFVRTNNLEFEYTDDFKANAEELDDLNAEGFAQDLLSYATAKQIRGRTADASEDGTVVFAKLSSGLYLVTQEGKIDGYHSTSPFLVTIPLYNSENGWIYDVEALPKVEEAVSGITPTTPPTTTKPQPTDPLATTEVDSTEEDEDELIQTGQLNWPVPVLAGLGLALFAYGWATLFLKKKEDQ
;
A
#
# COMPACT_ATOMS: atom_id res chain seq x y z
N MET A 1 -13.91 35.36 55.69
CA MET A 1 -14.13 33.99 55.16
C MET A 1 -14.02 33.89 53.64
N LEU A 2 -14.61 34.81 52.86
CA LEU A 2 -14.64 34.76 51.38
C LEU A 2 -13.27 34.67 50.66
N VAL A 3 -12.22 35.33 51.14
CA VAL A 3 -10.89 35.32 50.48
C VAL A 3 -10.18 33.96 50.63
N LYS A 4 -10.40 33.27 51.75
CA LYS A 4 -9.81 31.95 52.01
C LYS A 4 -10.43 30.89 51.11
N THR A 5 -11.74 30.97 50.88
CA THR A 5 -12.47 30.08 49.96
C THR A 5 -12.06 30.31 48.50
N ARG A 6 -11.83 31.56 48.07
CA ARG A 6 -11.34 31.85 46.69
C ARG A 6 -9.95 31.28 46.44
N ARG A 7 -9.02 31.39 47.40
CA ARG A 7 -7.67 30.81 47.28
C ARG A 7 -7.67 29.28 47.23
N ILE A 8 -8.57 28.63 47.98
CA ILE A 8 -8.75 27.17 47.96
C ILE A 8 -9.31 26.72 46.61
N ILE A 9 -10.31 27.44 46.08
CA ILE A 9 -10.89 27.12 44.75
C ILE A 9 -9.84 27.26 43.66
N THR A 10 -9.00 28.31 43.70
CA THR A 10 -7.90 28.46 42.73
C THR A 10 -6.87 27.33 42.84
N CYS A 11 -6.52 26.89 44.05
CA CYS A 11 -5.59 25.77 44.22
C CYS A 11 -6.17 24.44 43.72
N ILE A 12 -7.46 24.17 43.97
CA ILE A 12 -8.15 22.97 43.49
C ILE A 12 -8.24 23.00 41.95
N ALA A 13 -8.57 24.15 41.36
CA ALA A 13 -8.61 24.31 39.92
C ALA A 13 -7.22 24.11 39.27
N SER A 14 -6.15 24.61 39.89
CA SER A 14 -4.78 24.40 39.40
C SER A 14 -4.33 22.94 39.50
N ILE A 15 -4.68 22.24 40.59
CA ILE A 15 -4.39 20.81 40.75
C ILE A 15 -5.17 19.97 39.71
N LEU A 16 -6.43 20.33 39.44
CA LEU A 16 -7.24 19.68 38.41
C LEU A 16 -6.64 19.89 37.00
N LEU A 17 -6.13 21.09 36.71
CA LEU A 17 -5.51 21.42 35.41
C LEU A 17 -4.19 20.66 35.19
N ILE A 18 -3.38 20.49 36.23
CA ILE A 18 -2.15 19.69 36.18
C ILE A 18 -2.46 18.21 35.94
N PHE A 19 -3.57 17.71 36.52
CA PHE A 19 -4.00 16.33 36.32
C PHE A 19 -4.52 16.06 34.90
N THR A 20 -5.09 17.07 34.22
CA THR A 20 -5.56 16.92 32.82
C THR A 20 -4.45 16.95 31.77
N MET A 21 -3.27 17.48 32.08
CA MET A 21 -2.12 17.55 31.15
C MET A 21 -1.30 16.26 31.08
N SER A 22 -1.60 15.26 31.91
CA SER A 22 -0.84 13.99 31.99
C SER A 22 -1.51 12.81 31.29
N VAL A 23 -2.54 13.05 30.46
CA VAL A 23 -3.00 12.02 29.55
C VAL A 23 -1.97 11.94 28.42
N SER A 24 -0.98 11.08 28.60
CA SER A 24 -0.17 10.60 27.49
C SER A 24 -1.13 10.06 26.44
N VAL A 25 -1.33 10.81 25.35
CA VAL A 25 -1.84 10.24 24.11
C VAL A 25 -0.73 9.31 23.66
N PHE A 26 -0.88 8.02 23.96
CA PHE A 26 -0.13 7.00 23.26
C PHE A 26 -0.55 7.15 21.80
N ALA A 27 0.30 7.78 21.00
CA ALA A 27 0.24 7.59 19.56
C ALA A 27 0.33 6.08 19.37
N LEU A 28 -0.71 5.50 18.79
CA LEU A 28 -0.73 4.09 18.43
C LEU A 28 0.32 3.96 17.32
N GLU A 29 1.56 3.73 17.72
CA GLU A 29 2.64 3.42 16.81
C GLU A 29 2.19 2.16 16.09
N ASN A 30 2.10 2.22 14.77
CA ASN A 30 1.64 1.11 13.93
C ASN A 30 2.74 0.04 13.87
N GLU A 31 3.11 -0.47 15.04
CA GLU A 31 4.07 -1.54 15.25
C GLU A 31 3.47 -2.83 14.68
N ILE A 32 4.28 -3.56 13.93
CA ILE A 32 3.89 -4.83 13.35
C ILE A 32 3.90 -5.91 14.43
N ASP A 33 2.80 -6.64 14.54
CA ASP A 33 2.64 -7.79 15.42
C ASP A 33 2.72 -9.07 14.58
N LEU A 34 3.90 -9.68 14.52
CA LEU A 34 4.11 -10.89 13.71
C LEU A 34 3.40 -12.13 14.27
N ASP A 35 3.09 -12.15 15.57
CA ASP A 35 2.39 -13.25 16.23
C ASP A 35 0.88 -13.19 15.99
N ARG A 36 0.37 -12.06 15.50
CA ARG A 36 -1.02 -11.92 15.11
C ARG A 36 -1.34 -12.84 13.94
N ILE A 37 -2.39 -13.62 14.16
CA ILE A 37 -2.95 -14.50 13.15
C ILE A 37 -3.82 -13.67 12.20
N GLY A 38 -3.52 -13.74 10.91
CA GLY A 38 -4.27 -13.13 9.82
C GLY A 38 -5.20 -14.09 9.08
N SER A 39 -5.81 -13.53 8.04
CA SER A 39 -6.67 -14.27 7.11
C SER A 39 -6.47 -13.76 5.69
N LEU A 40 -6.81 -14.61 4.72
CA LEU A 40 -6.80 -14.25 3.30
C LEU A 40 -8.17 -14.59 2.71
N SER A 41 -8.83 -13.59 2.16
CA SER A 41 -10.09 -13.72 1.43
C SER A 41 -9.84 -13.50 -0.05
N ILE A 42 -10.26 -14.42 -0.89
CA ILE A 42 -10.06 -14.37 -2.34
C ILE A 42 -11.43 -14.35 -3.00
N THR A 43 -11.70 -13.33 -3.81
CA THR A 43 -12.97 -13.20 -4.54
C THR A 43 -12.68 -13.19 -6.03
N LEU A 44 -13.26 -14.14 -6.75
CA LEU A 44 -13.06 -14.28 -8.19
C LEU A 44 -14.22 -13.64 -8.96
N ASN A 45 -13.93 -12.53 -9.64
CA ASN A 45 -14.92 -11.83 -10.47
C ASN A 45 -14.68 -12.08 -11.96
N SER A 46 -15.77 -12.26 -12.70
CA SER A 46 -15.78 -12.23 -14.16
C SER A 46 -15.48 -10.82 -14.65
N ARG A 47 -14.47 -10.66 -15.52
CA ARG A 47 -14.10 -9.35 -16.08
C ARG A 47 -15.22 -8.76 -16.95
N ALA A 48 -16.01 -9.59 -17.64
CA ALA A 48 -17.09 -9.12 -18.53
C ALA A 48 -18.26 -8.45 -17.80
N ASN A 49 -18.70 -9.01 -16.66
CA ASN A 49 -19.95 -8.59 -16.00
C ASN A 49 -19.77 -8.27 -14.50
N ASN A 50 -18.55 -8.38 -13.96
CA ASN A 50 -18.25 -8.31 -12.53
C ASN A 50 -19.08 -9.29 -11.67
N GLU A 51 -19.47 -10.43 -12.27
CA GLU A 51 -20.21 -11.49 -11.61
C GLU A 51 -19.25 -12.41 -10.87
N VAL A 52 -19.62 -12.79 -9.65
CA VAL A 52 -18.80 -13.63 -8.78
C VAL A 52 -18.87 -15.09 -9.21
N ILE A 53 -17.71 -15.72 -9.42
CA ILE A 53 -17.58 -17.10 -9.87
C ILE A 53 -17.57 -18.05 -8.67
N LYS A 54 -18.67 -18.79 -8.49
CA LYS A 54 -18.93 -19.61 -7.30
C LYS A 54 -18.22 -20.98 -7.28
N ALA A 55 -17.60 -21.40 -8.37
CA ALA A 55 -16.99 -22.72 -8.52
C ALA A 55 -15.46 -22.71 -8.43
N ALA A 56 -14.88 -21.62 -7.92
CA ALA A 56 -13.43 -21.50 -7.83
C ALA A 56 -12.87 -22.31 -6.66
N LYS A 57 -11.74 -22.97 -6.89
CA LYS A 57 -10.95 -23.64 -5.87
C LYS A 57 -9.57 -23.02 -5.87
N PHE A 58 -9.10 -22.63 -4.70
CA PHE A 58 -7.76 -22.09 -4.55
C PHE A 58 -6.94 -22.94 -3.61
N THR A 59 -5.63 -22.94 -3.85
CA THR A 59 -4.63 -23.51 -2.96
C THR A 59 -3.62 -22.45 -2.59
N VAL A 60 -3.31 -22.36 -1.30
CA VAL A 60 -2.29 -21.46 -0.77
C VAL A 60 -1.09 -22.24 -0.25
N TYR A 61 0.10 -21.79 -0.62
CA TYR A 61 1.37 -22.32 -0.13
C TYR A 61 2.06 -21.26 0.70
N LYS A 62 2.53 -21.61 1.90
CA LYS A 62 3.37 -20.72 2.69
C LYS A 62 4.79 -20.81 2.15
N VAL A 63 5.22 -19.77 1.44
CA VAL A 63 6.52 -19.74 0.76
C VAL A 63 7.62 -19.34 1.75
N ALA A 64 7.37 -18.27 2.51
CA ALA A 64 8.35 -17.70 3.44
C ALA A 64 7.70 -17.26 4.76
N ASP A 65 8.47 -17.31 5.83
CA ASP A 65 8.17 -16.72 7.12
C ASP A 65 8.53 -15.24 7.11
N ALA A 66 7.67 -14.41 7.69
CA ALA A 66 7.91 -12.98 7.82
C ALA A 66 8.65 -12.67 9.12
N PHE A 67 9.65 -11.80 9.06
CA PHE A 67 10.35 -11.30 10.22
C PHE A 67 10.70 -9.82 10.04
N VAL A 68 10.99 -9.13 11.14
CA VAL A 68 11.37 -7.72 11.10
C VAL A 68 12.87 -7.59 11.29
N ARG A 69 13.53 -6.89 10.37
CA ARG A 69 14.94 -6.49 10.49
C ARG A 69 15.04 -5.00 10.23
N THR A 70 15.65 -4.26 11.15
CA THR A 70 15.87 -2.81 10.98
C THR A 70 14.56 -2.05 10.65
N ASN A 71 13.45 -2.43 11.29
CA ASN A 71 12.10 -1.89 11.07
C ASN A 71 11.49 -2.16 9.68
N ASN A 72 12.10 -3.02 8.86
CA ASN A 72 11.54 -3.47 7.60
C ASN A 72 11.01 -4.90 7.74
N LEU A 73 9.89 -5.17 7.06
CA LEU A 73 9.38 -6.53 6.89
C LEU A 73 10.23 -7.25 5.84
N GLU A 74 10.90 -8.31 6.27
CA GLU A 74 11.70 -9.19 5.42
C GLU A 74 11.10 -10.61 5.44
N PHE A 75 11.51 -11.43 4.48
CA PHE A 75 10.99 -12.78 4.29
C PHE A 75 12.13 -13.80 4.21
N GLU A 76 11.98 -14.93 4.88
CA GLU A 76 12.92 -16.06 4.81
C GLU A 76 12.15 -17.31 4.36
N TYR A 77 12.67 -18.03 3.38
CA TYR A 77 12.01 -19.23 2.89
C TYR A 77 11.73 -20.24 4.01
N THR A 78 10.55 -20.83 3.95
CA THR A 78 10.21 -22.00 4.76
C THR A 78 11.07 -23.20 4.34
N ASP A 79 11.19 -24.22 5.18
CA ASP A 79 12.02 -25.40 4.90
C ASP A 79 11.71 -26.08 3.56
N ASP A 80 10.44 -26.05 3.13
CA ASP A 80 10.01 -26.62 1.85
C ASP A 80 10.54 -25.82 0.63
N PHE A 81 10.75 -24.51 0.80
CA PHE A 81 11.21 -23.59 -0.25
C PHE A 81 12.68 -23.17 -0.11
N LYS A 82 13.38 -23.53 0.97
CA LYS A 82 14.80 -23.18 1.18
C LYS A 82 15.77 -23.65 0.10
N ALA A 83 15.41 -24.71 -0.64
CA ALA A 83 16.22 -25.20 -1.76
C ALA A 83 15.92 -24.48 -3.09
N ASN A 84 15.01 -23.50 -3.10
CA ASN A 84 14.82 -22.60 -4.22
C ASN A 84 16.04 -21.67 -4.35
N ALA A 85 16.51 -21.48 -5.58
CA ALA A 85 17.72 -20.69 -5.84
C ALA A 85 17.44 -19.19 -6.06
N GLU A 86 16.17 -18.81 -6.20
CA GLU A 86 15.77 -17.42 -6.43
C GLU A 86 15.75 -16.63 -5.11
N GLU A 87 16.04 -15.34 -5.19
CA GLU A 87 16.05 -14.44 -4.04
C GLU A 87 14.66 -13.82 -3.82
N LEU A 88 14.34 -13.47 -2.57
CA LEU A 88 13.04 -12.88 -2.19
C LEU A 88 13.02 -11.35 -2.27
N ASP A 89 13.90 -10.77 -3.09
CA ASP A 89 14.17 -9.33 -3.13
C ASP A 89 13.13 -8.55 -3.95
N ASP A 90 12.66 -9.12 -5.07
CA ASP A 90 11.60 -8.53 -5.89
C ASP A 90 10.41 -9.49 -6.02
N LEU A 91 9.48 -9.37 -5.07
CA LEU A 91 8.25 -10.16 -5.06
C LEU A 91 7.31 -9.85 -6.23
N ASN A 92 7.52 -8.74 -6.93
CA ASN A 92 6.70 -8.30 -8.07
C ASN A 92 7.33 -8.66 -9.42
N ALA A 93 8.50 -9.30 -9.42
CA ALA A 93 9.16 -9.74 -10.64
C ALA A 93 8.22 -10.59 -11.51
N GLU A 94 8.18 -10.27 -12.81
CA GLU A 94 7.33 -10.99 -13.76
C GLU A 94 7.74 -12.47 -13.83
N GLY A 95 6.77 -13.37 -13.70
CA GLY A 95 7.01 -14.82 -13.72
C GLY A 95 7.39 -15.43 -12.36
N PHE A 96 7.81 -14.65 -11.37
CA PHE A 96 8.29 -15.17 -10.08
C PHE A 96 7.27 -16.07 -9.35
N ALA A 97 5.99 -15.65 -9.30
CA ALA A 97 4.94 -16.48 -8.71
C ALA A 97 4.71 -17.80 -9.48
N GLN A 98 4.92 -17.80 -10.79
CA GLN A 98 4.78 -18.97 -11.65
C GLN A 98 5.96 -19.94 -11.48
N ASP A 99 7.16 -19.43 -11.28
CA ASP A 99 8.36 -20.23 -11.02
C ASP A 99 8.27 -20.90 -9.64
N LEU A 100 7.83 -20.17 -8.61
CA LEU A 100 7.53 -20.73 -7.29
C LEU A 100 6.45 -21.82 -7.35
N LEU A 101 5.40 -21.65 -8.17
CA LEU A 101 4.38 -22.68 -8.37
C LEU A 101 4.97 -23.93 -9.05
N SER A 102 5.85 -23.74 -10.03
CA SER A 102 6.51 -24.83 -10.75
C SER A 102 7.43 -25.61 -9.80
N TYR A 103 8.19 -24.91 -8.96
CA TYR A 103 8.99 -25.51 -7.89
C TYR A 103 8.13 -26.29 -6.89
N ALA A 104 7.04 -25.69 -6.39
CA ALA A 104 6.12 -26.34 -5.45
C ALA A 104 5.50 -27.62 -6.03
N THR A 105 5.11 -27.58 -7.30
CA THR A 105 4.56 -28.74 -8.01
C THR A 105 5.62 -29.83 -8.21
N ALA A 106 6.83 -29.48 -8.63
CA ALA A 106 7.92 -30.43 -8.84
C ALA A 106 8.35 -31.13 -7.53
N LYS A 107 8.31 -30.41 -6.41
CA LYS A 107 8.64 -30.93 -5.08
C LYS A 107 7.44 -31.55 -4.35
N GLN A 108 6.23 -31.47 -4.92
CA GLN A 108 4.99 -31.94 -4.30
C GLN A 108 4.77 -31.34 -2.90
N ILE A 109 5.04 -30.05 -2.76
CA ILE A 109 4.83 -29.31 -1.51
C ILE A 109 3.33 -29.32 -1.17
N ARG A 110 3.00 -29.50 0.11
CA ARG A 110 1.60 -29.50 0.53
C ARG A 110 1.10 -28.08 0.74
N GLY A 111 0.17 -27.66 -0.11
CA GLY A 111 -0.63 -26.45 0.07
C GLY A 111 -1.88 -26.71 0.90
N ARG A 112 -2.55 -25.62 1.29
CA ARG A 112 -3.87 -25.66 1.90
C ARG A 112 -4.91 -25.25 0.85
N THR A 113 -5.83 -26.16 0.57
CA THR A 113 -6.87 -25.97 -0.45
C THR A 113 -8.20 -25.60 0.19
N ALA A 114 -8.94 -24.70 -0.43
CA ALA A 114 -10.30 -24.36 -0.04
C ALA A 114 -11.17 -24.11 -1.29
N ASP A 115 -12.44 -24.52 -1.18
CA ASP A 115 -13.48 -24.28 -2.17
C ASP A 115 -14.16 -22.93 -1.91
N ALA A 116 -14.65 -22.30 -2.98
CA ALA A 116 -15.46 -21.11 -2.87
C ALA A 116 -16.79 -21.39 -2.16
N SER A 117 -17.19 -20.43 -1.34
CA SER A 117 -18.47 -20.41 -0.64
C SER A 117 -19.61 -19.97 -1.60
N GLU A 118 -20.86 -19.97 -1.11
CA GLU A 118 -22.05 -19.61 -1.91
C GLU A 118 -22.03 -18.18 -2.46
N ASP A 119 -21.29 -17.30 -1.80
CA ASP A 119 -20.97 -15.92 -2.17
C ASP A 119 -19.78 -15.82 -3.12
N GLY A 120 -19.16 -16.95 -3.49
CA GLY A 120 -18.00 -17.09 -4.36
C GLY A 120 -16.68 -16.52 -3.80
N THR A 121 -16.63 -16.35 -2.48
CA THR A 121 -15.41 -16.01 -1.73
C THR A 121 -14.73 -17.28 -1.24
N VAL A 122 -13.40 -17.33 -1.31
CA VAL A 122 -12.58 -18.39 -0.70
C VAL A 122 -11.84 -17.80 0.49
N VAL A 123 -12.06 -18.34 1.69
CA VAL A 123 -11.47 -17.80 2.92
C VAL A 123 -10.48 -18.76 3.53
N PHE A 124 -9.27 -18.27 3.72
CA PHE A 124 -8.15 -18.92 4.36
C PHE A 124 -7.90 -18.29 5.73
N ALA A 125 -8.58 -18.81 6.76
CA ALA A 125 -8.38 -18.35 8.13
C ALA A 125 -7.09 -18.92 8.75
N LYS A 126 -6.67 -18.35 9.88
CA LYS A 126 -5.55 -18.86 10.69
C LYS A 126 -4.22 -18.92 9.95
N LEU A 127 -3.87 -17.83 9.26
CA LEU A 127 -2.58 -17.68 8.59
C LEU A 127 -1.63 -16.92 9.51
N SER A 128 -0.43 -17.46 9.74
CA SER A 128 0.64 -16.73 10.43
C SER A 128 1.22 -15.64 9.52
N SER A 129 1.97 -14.71 10.07
CA SER A 129 2.70 -13.74 9.24
C SER A 129 3.69 -14.45 8.29
N GLY A 130 3.72 -14.05 7.03
CA GLY A 130 4.50 -14.71 5.98
C GLY A 130 4.13 -14.29 4.56
N LEU A 131 4.86 -14.86 3.61
CA LEU A 131 4.60 -14.77 2.18
C LEU A 131 3.83 -16.01 1.72
N TYR A 132 2.72 -15.80 1.02
CA TYR A 132 1.84 -16.84 0.54
C TYR A 132 1.72 -16.80 -0.98
N LEU A 133 1.90 -17.97 -1.62
CA LEU A 133 1.62 -18.17 -3.03
C LEU A 133 0.20 -18.71 -3.18
N VAL A 134 -0.60 -18.02 -3.99
CA VAL A 134 -1.98 -18.36 -4.28
C VAL A 134 -2.08 -18.87 -5.71
N THR A 135 -2.73 -20.02 -5.89
CA THR A 135 -3.01 -20.60 -7.21
C THR A 135 -4.43 -21.13 -7.28
N GLN A 136 -5.04 -21.07 -8.45
CA GLN A 136 -6.34 -21.68 -8.71
C GLN A 136 -6.15 -23.14 -9.14
N GLU A 137 -6.90 -24.03 -8.50
CA GLU A 137 -6.96 -25.42 -8.91
C GLU A 137 -8.10 -25.68 -9.88
N GLY A 138 -7.78 -26.47 -10.90
CA GLY A 138 -8.73 -26.88 -11.92
C GLY A 138 -9.06 -25.78 -12.92
N LYS A 139 -9.86 -26.19 -13.90
CA LYS A 139 -10.41 -25.32 -14.93
C LYS A 139 -11.90 -25.14 -14.63
N ILE A 140 -12.35 -23.89 -14.65
CA ILE A 140 -13.77 -23.57 -14.53
C ILE A 140 -14.31 -23.41 -15.96
N ASP A 141 -15.31 -24.19 -16.33
CA ASP A 141 -15.90 -24.09 -17.67
C ASP A 141 -16.44 -22.69 -17.93
N GLY A 142 -16.06 -22.11 -19.07
CA GLY A 142 -16.42 -20.73 -19.44
C GLY A 142 -15.42 -19.66 -18.98
N TYR A 143 -14.41 -20.01 -18.17
CA TYR A 143 -13.39 -19.08 -17.68
C TYR A 143 -11.98 -19.66 -17.83
N HIS A 144 -10.96 -18.80 -17.84
CA HIS A 144 -9.58 -19.27 -17.82
C HIS A 144 -9.06 -19.31 -16.40
N SER A 145 -8.08 -20.17 -16.18
CA SER A 145 -7.38 -20.24 -14.92
C SER A 145 -6.70 -18.90 -14.64
N THR A 146 -6.78 -18.44 -13.40
CA THR A 146 -6.06 -17.26 -12.95
C THR A 146 -4.56 -17.53 -12.88
N SER A 147 -3.78 -16.51 -13.22
CA SER A 147 -2.33 -16.56 -13.02
C SER A 147 -2.03 -16.61 -11.52
N PRO A 148 -1.04 -17.41 -11.07
CA PRO A 148 -0.65 -17.43 -9.67
C PRO A 148 -0.09 -16.08 -9.25
N PHE A 149 -0.27 -15.74 -7.98
CA PHE A 149 0.17 -14.47 -7.42
C PHE A 149 0.60 -14.63 -5.97
N LEU A 150 1.42 -13.68 -5.51
CA LEU A 150 1.92 -13.63 -4.15
C LEU A 150 1.10 -12.66 -3.29
N VAL A 151 0.93 -13.03 -2.03
CA VAL A 151 0.27 -12.22 -1.00
C VAL A 151 1.12 -12.22 0.25
N THR A 152 1.33 -11.04 0.82
CA THR A 152 2.01 -10.86 2.11
C THR A 152 0.98 -10.70 3.22
N ILE A 153 1.23 -11.36 4.35
CA ILE A 153 0.46 -11.18 5.58
C ILE A 153 1.47 -10.86 6.69
N PRO A 154 1.37 -9.72 7.37
CA PRO A 154 0.48 -8.59 7.07
C PRO A 154 0.91 -7.82 5.82
N LEU A 155 -0.06 -7.15 5.19
CA LEU A 155 0.14 -6.19 4.11
C LEU A 155 0.22 -4.77 4.67
N TYR A 156 1.20 -3.98 4.26
CA TYR A 156 1.28 -2.59 4.66
C TYR A 156 0.42 -1.68 3.77
N ASN A 157 -0.38 -0.82 4.38
CA ASN A 157 -1.16 0.22 3.73
C ASN A 157 -0.87 1.58 4.39
N SER A 158 -0.62 2.62 3.60
CA SER A 158 -0.26 3.95 4.11
C SER A 158 -1.36 4.64 4.93
N GLU A 159 -2.62 4.28 4.71
CA GLU A 159 -3.79 4.86 5.40
C GLU A 159 -4.17 4.05 6.64
N ASN A 160 -4.19 2.72 6.51
CA ASN A 160 -4.72 1.81 7.53
C ASN A 160 -3.64 1.07 8.32
N GLY A 161 -2.36 1.25 7.98
CA GLY A 161 -1.25 0.57 8.64
C GLY A 161 -1.13 -0.90 8.23
N TRP A 162 -0.79 -1.77 9.18
CA TRP A 162 -0.61 -3.21 8.92
C TRP A 162 -1.96 -3.94 8.87
N ILE A 163 -2.28 -4.53 7.71
CA ILE A 163 -3.50 -5.28 7.43
C ILE A 163 -3.21 -6.78 7.53
N TYR A 164 -3.87 -7.47 8.46
CA TYR A 164 -3.72 -8.91 8.69
C TYR A 164 -4.81 -9.74 8.00
N ASP A 165 -5.97 -9.12 7.78
CA ASP A 165 -7.09 -9.69 7.05
C ASP A 165 -7.05 -9.16 5.62
N VAL A 166 -6.33 -9.89 4.76
CA VAL A 166 -6.01 -9.44 3.40
C VAL A 166 -7.09 -9.92 2.44
N GLU A 167 -7.56 -9.01 1.60
CA GLU A 167 -8.46 -9.34 0.50
C GLU A 167 -7.69 -9.31 -0.83
N ALA A 168 -7.84 -10.38 -1.61
CA ALA A 168 -7.21 -10.53 -2.91
C ALA A 168 -8.27 -10.70 -4.01
N LEU A 169 -8.05 -9.99 -5.11
CA LEU A 169 -8.87 -10.04 -6.32
C LEU A 169 -8.01 -10.59 -7.47
N PRO A 170 -8.01 -11.91 -7.71
CA PRO A 170 -7.16 -12.52 -8.73
C PRO A 170 -7.45 -11.94 -10.12
N LYS A 171 -6.38 -11.74 -10.90
CA LYS A 171 -6.51 -11.28 -12.28
C LYS A 171 -6.91 -12.45 -13.17
N VAL A 172 -8.12 -12.43 -13.71
CA VAL A 172 -8.59 -13.38 -14.75
C VAL A 172 -8.16 -12.86 -16.12
N GLU A 173 -7.42 -13.68 -16.87
CA GLU A 173 -7.19 -13.48 -18.29
C GLU A 173 -8.34 -14.10 -19.07
N GLU A 174 -9.04 -13.37 -19.93
CA GLU A 174 -10.01 -13.98 -20.84
C GLU A 174 -9.27 -14.48 -22.08
N ALA A 175 -9.13 -15.79 -22.30
CA ALA A 175 -8.94 -16.29 -23.66
C ALA A 175 -10.23 -16.06 -24.43
N VAL A 176 -10.18 -14.97 -25.19
CA VAL A 176 -10.79 -14.84 -26.50
C VAL A 176 -10.66 -16.17 -27.26
N SER A 177 -11.71 -17.00 -27.18
CA SER A 177 -11.89 -18.10 -28.12
C SER A 177 -12.29 -17.48 -29.45
N GLY A 178 -11.33 -17.42 -30.38
CA GLY A 178 -11.59 -17.16 -31.78
C GLY A 178 -11.04 -15.85 -32.33
N ILE A 179 -9.72 -15.67 -32.33
CA ILE A 179 -9.02 -15.22 -33.54
C ILE A 179 -7.71 -16.01 -33.69
N THR A 180 -7.51 -16.57 -34.87
CA THR A 180 -6.27 -17.15 -35.40
C THR A 180 -5.05 -16.30 -35.04
N PRO A 181 -3.86 -16.89 -34.75
CA PRO A 181 -2.69 -16.15 -34.30
C PRO A 181 -2.31 -15.08 -35.33
N THR A 182 -2.53 -13.81 -34.97
CA THR A 182 -1.92 -12.70 -35.69
C THR A 182 -0.64 -12.38 -34.94
N THR A 183 0.48 -12.59 -35.63
CA THR A 183 1.85 -12.26 -35.26
C THR A 183 1.95 -10.95 -34.47
N PRO A 184 2.83 -10.87 -33.44
CA PRO A 184 3.08 -9.62 -32.71
C PRO A 184 3.45 -8.49 -33.69
N PRO A 185 2.91 -7.27 -33.54
CA PRO A 185 3.39 -6.16 -34.33
C PRO A 185 4.82 -5.82 -33.87
N THR A 186 5.78 -6.19 -34.71
CA THR A 186 7.17 -5.72 -34.64
C THR A 186 7.18 -4.20 -34.57
N THR A 187 7.66 -3.65 -33.46
CA THR A 187 7.98 -2.22 -33.29
C THR A 187 9.05 -1.82 -34.30
N THR A 188 8.61 -1.29 -35.46
CA THR A 188 9.51 -0.79 -36.50
C THR A 188 9.61 0.73 -36.40
N LYS A 189 10.77 1.16 -35.92
CA LYS A 189 11.38 2.50 -36.03
C LYS A 189 11.09 3.20 -37.38
N PRO A 190 10.67 4.48 -37.43
CA PRO A 190 10.62 5.23 -38.68
C PRO A 190 11.96 5.96 -38.95
N GLN A 191 12.52 5.77 -40.14
CA GLN A 191 13.59 6.57 -40.77
C GLN A 191 13.20 6.82 -42.25
N PRO A 192 13.55 7.96 -42.88
CA PRO A 192 12.65 8.74 -43.73
C PRO A 192 12.83 8.48 -45.23
N THR A 193 11.84 8.87 -46.03
CA THR A 193 12.08 9.26 -47.43
C THR A 193 11.01 10.26 -47.90
N ASP A 194 11.46 11.48 -48.20
CA ASP A 194 10.75 12.53 -48.92
C ASP A 194 10.89 12.28 -50.45
N PRO A 195 10.01 12.79 -51.34
CA PRO A 195 10.20 14.17 -51.79
C PRO A 195 8.92 14.96 -52.17
N LEU A 196 8.88 16.22 -51.71
CA LEU A 196 8.62 17.45 -52.49
C LEU A 196 7.22 17.68 -53.07
N ALA A 197 6.43 18.57 -52.44
CA ALA A 197 5.78 19.72 -53.10
C ALA A 197 5.01 20.61 -52.09
N THR A 198 5.64 21.74 -51.81
CA THR A 198 5.18 23.07 -51.37
C THR A 198 3.66 23.33 -51.20
N THR A 199 3.27 23.81 -50.02
CA THR A 199 2.41 25.01 -49.90
C THR A 199 2.81 25.78 -48.64
N GLU A 200 2.97 27.09 -48.82
CA GLU A 200 3.45 28.08 -47.88
C GLU A 200 2.50 28.32 -46.69
N VAL A 201 3.07 28.77 -45.57
CA VAL A 201 2.84 30.07 -44.89
C VAL A 201 2.80 29.90 -43.37
N ASP A 202 3.58 30.78 -42.73
CA ASP A 202 3.48 31.31 -41.37
C ASP A 202 4.27 30.64 -40.24
N SER A 203 5.45 31.21 -40.06
CA SER A 203 6.23 31.28 -38.82
C SER A 203 5.57 32.24 -37.83
N THR A 204 5.32 31.79 -36.61
CA THR A 204 5.37 32.65 -35.42
C THR A 204 6.18 31.91 -34.36
N GLU A 205 7.19 32.62 -33.84
CA GLU A 205 8.18 32.20 -32.85
C GLU A 205 7.59 32.17 -31.43
N GLU A 206 8.35 31.53 -30.51
CA GLU A 206 8.32 31.68 -29.03
C GLU A 206 7.08 31.07 -28.34
N ASP A 207 7.16 30.23 -27.31
CA ASP A 207 7.97 30.28 -26.09
C ASP A 207 8.11 28.88 -25.46
N GLU A 208 9.12 28.74 -24.61
CA GLU A 208 9.46 27.55 -23.84
C GLU A 208 8.31 27.13 -22.88
N ASP A 209 7.78 25.90 -23.07
CA ASP A 209 6.93 25.27 -22.07
C ASP A 209 7.79 24.79 -20.89
N GLU A 210 7.93 25.67 -19.88
CA GLU A 210 8.38 25.29 -18.53
C GLU A 210 7.52 24.14 -18.02
N LEU A 211 8.20 23.06 -17.61
CA LEU A 211 7.58 21.94 -16.92
C LEU A 211 6.90 22.47 -15.65
N ILE A 212 5.57 22.38 -15.59
CA ILE A 212 4.81 22.55 -14.35
C ILE A 212 5.21 21.46 -13.36
N GLN A 213 6.21 21.80 -12.54
CA GLN A 213 6.74 20.97 -11.48
C GLN A 213 5.69 20.85 -10.37
N THR A 214 5.33 19.61 -10.10
CA THR A 214 4.31 19.16 -9.16
C THR A 214 4.46 19.75 -7.77
N GLY A 215 3.41 20.42 -7.28
CA GLY A 215 2.81 20.09 -6.00
C GLY A 215 3.56 20.40 -4.69
N GLN A 216 4.64 21.19 -4.68
CA GLN A 216 5.25 21.64 -3.41
C GLN A 216 4.67 22.99 -2.98
N LEU A 217 3.50 22.88 -2.40
CA LEU A 217 2.70 23.99 -1.96
C LEU A 217 3.17 24.44 -0.57
N ASN A 218 4.10 25.40 -0.56
CA ASN A 218 4.82 25.88 0.63
C ASN A 218 3.96 26.43 1.78
N TRP A 219 2.62 26.41 1.74
CA TRP A 219 1.78 27.17 2.67
C TRP A 219 1.96 26.96 4.18
N PRO A 220 2.44 25.83 4.72
CA PRO A 220 2.71 25.77 6.16
C PRO A 220 3.80 26.76 6.57
N VAL A 221 4.89 26.87 5.79
CA VAL A 221 6.10 27.58 6.24
C VAL A 221 5.94 29.11 6.26
N PRO A 222 5.38 29.80 5.24
CA PRO A 222 5.14 31.24 5.28
C PRO A 222 4.12 31.64 6.35
N VAL A 223 3.09 30.82 6.59
CA VAL A 223 2.07 31.10 7.61
C VAL A 223 2.66 30.97 9.01
N LEU A 224 3.43 29.90 9.27
CA LEU A 224 4.14 29.75 10.54
C LEU A 224 5.23 30.82 10.74
N ALA A 225 5.95 31.20 9.68
CA ALA A 225 6.96 32.26 9.75
C ALA A 225 6.34 33.62 10.07
N GLY A 226 5.22 33.97 9.44
CA GLY A 226 4.48 35.20 9.72
C GLY A 226 3.94 35.26 11.15
N LEU A 227 3.38 34.15 11.65
CA LEU A 227 2.89 34.06 13.02
C LEU A 227 4.02 34.17 14.05
N GLY A 228 5.16 33.53 13.81
CA GLY A 228 6.34 33.62 14.67
C GLY A 228 6.89 35.05 14.78
N LEU A 229 6.94 35.77 13.65
CA LEU A 229 7.43 37.15 13.61
C LEU A 229 6.47 38.11 14.34
N ALA A 230 5.15 37.87 14.25
CA ALA A 230 4.15 38.63 15.00
C ALA A 230 4.26 38.42 16.52
N LEU A 231 4.45 37.18 16.98
CA LEU A 231 4.65 36.88 18.41
C LEU A 231 5.96 37.48 18.94
N PHE A 232 7.03 37.45 18.13
CA PHE A 232 8.30 38.07 18.49
C PHE A 232 8.16 39.59 18.63
N ALA A 233 7.50 40.26 17.68
CA ALA A 233 7.26 41.70 17.74
C ALA A 233 6.36 42.08 18.94
N TYR A 234 5.33 41.29 19.24
CA TYR A 234 4.47 41.50 20.40
C TYR A 234 5.23 41.32 21.73
N GLY A 235 6.06 40.27 21.84
CA GLY A 235 6.93 40.05 23.00
C GLY A 235 7.93 41.20 23.19
N TRP A 236 8.51 41.69 22.11
CA TRP A 236 9.44 42.83 22.14
C TRP A 236 8.73 44.13 22.56
N ALA A 237 7.54 44.40 22.01
CA ALA A 237 6.76 45.59 22.34
C ALA A 237 6.31 45.61 23.80
N THR A 238 5.86 44.48 24.34
CA THR A 238 5.45 44.37 25.76
C THR A 238 6.62 44.57 26.73
N LEU A 239 7.83 44.12 26.39
CA LEU A 239 9.03 44.36 27.19
C LEU A 239 9.47 45.84 27.19
N PHE A 240 9.35 46.54 26.06
CA PHE A 240 9.73 47.95 25.95
C PHE A 240 8.67 48.92 26.49
N LEU A 241 7.38 48.56 26.42
CA LEU A 241 6.30 49.36 27.00
C LEU A 241 6.30 49.27 28.52
N LYS A 242 6.57 48.09 29.09
CA LYS A 242 6.69 47.93 30.55
C LYS A 242 7.84 48.74 31.15
N LYS A 243 8.93 48.94 30.38
CA LYS A 243 10.06 49.78 30.80
C LYS A 243 9.74 51.29 30.85
N LYS A 244 8.63 51.75 30.23
CA LYS A 244 8.21 53.16 30.25
C LYS A 244 7.21 53.50 31.36
N GLU A 245 6.60 52.52 32.01
CA GLU A 245 5.70 52.76 33.16
C GLU A 245 6.43 52.84 34.51
N ASP A 246 7.68 52.35 34.58
CA ASP A 246 8.50 52.35 35.82
C ASP A 246 9.51 53.52 35.89
N GLN A 247 9.28 54.62 35.15
CA GLN A 247 10.05 55.88 35.23
C GLN A 247 9.16 57.05 35.66
#